data_AF-A0A7X7LH80-F1
#
_entry.id   AF-A0A7X7LH80-F1
#
_cell.length_a   1.000
_cell.length_b   1.000
_cell.length_c   1.000
_cell.angle_alpha   90.00
_cell.angle_beta   90.00
_cell.angle_gamma   90.00
#
_symmetry.space_group_name_H-M   'P 1'
#
loop_
_entity.id
_entity.type
_entity.pdbx_description
1 polymer ?
#
loop_
_entity_poly.entity_id
_entity_poly.type
_entity_poly.pdbx_seq_one_letter_code
_entity_poly.pdbx_strand_id
1 'polypeptide(L)'
;NILSRDINYQEGLLNVSIFSLKQDKIVGAVFRDMYVAEVRQEEVINRISDTIDENLKMVQNIAFLLGEGASKTEKMLNSIIETYKKIKLPGEES
;
A
#
# COMPACT_ATOMS: atom_id res chain seq x y z
N ASN A 1 14.50 -7.24 41.59
CA ASN A 1 13.28 -7.32 40.74
C ASN A 1 13.29 -6.10 39.82
N ILE A 2 13.08 -6.30 38.51
CA ILE A 2 13.10 -5.24 37.49
C ILE A 2 11.70 -5.14 36.91
N LEU A 3 11.10 -3.96 36.99
CA LEU A 3 9.78 -3.65 36.43
C LEU A 3 9.98 -2.70 35.25
N SER A 4 9.75 -3.20 34.03
CA SER A 4 9.82 -2.40 32.80
C SER A 4 8.41 -2.15 32.27
N ARG A 5 8.16 -0.93 31.78
CA ARG A 5 6.89 -0.55 31.16
C ARG A 5 7.13 0.44 30.03
N ASP A 6 6.46 0.18 28.92
CA ASP A 6 6.41 1.09 27.78
C ASP A 6 5.24 2.07 27.95
N ILE A 7 5.52 3.36 27.78
CA ILE A 7 4.55 4.43 27.91
C ILE A 7 4.53 5.21 26.60
N ASN A 8 3.36 5.28 25.97
CA ASN A 8 3.13 6.18 24.85
C ASN A 8 2.99 7.60 25.41
N TYR A 9 3.92 8.50 25.08
CA TYR A 9 3.92 9.88 25.52
C TYR A 9 4.10 10.81 24.32
N GLN A 10 3.07 11.63 24.06
CA GLN A 10 2.94 12.43 22.83
C GLN A 10 2.91 11.53 21.58
N GLU A 11 3.85 11.70 20.65
CA GLU A 11 4.09 10.78 19.51
C GLU A 11 5.16 9.73 19.86
N GLY A 12 5.80 9.85 21.03
CA GLY A 12 6.92 9.06 21.53
C GLY A 12 6.59 7.72 22.17
N LEU A 13 7.52 6.76 22.08
CA LEU A 13 7.56 5.57 22.94
C LEU A 13 8.70 5.70 23.95
N LEU A 14 8.33 5.80 25.23
CA LEU A 14 9.26 5.90 26.34
C LEU A 14 9.31 4.58 27.07
N ASN A 15 10.48 3.92 27.08
CA ASN A 15 10.69 2.75 27.92
C ASN A 15 11.16 3.20 29.31
N VAL A 16 10.40 2.85 30.35
CA VAL A 16 10.75 3.14 31.74
C VAL A 16 11.02 1.82 32.45
N SER A 17 12.23 1.67 32.98
CA SER A 17 12.64 0.47 33.70
C SER A 17 13.07 0.82 35.12
N ILE A 18 12.37 0.27 36.12
CA ILE A 18 12.65 0.47 37.54
C ILE A 18 13.28 -0.80 38.10
N PHE A 19 14.38 -0.67 38.82
CA PHE A 19 15.05 -1.79 39.48
C PHE A 19 15.46 -1.42 40.89
N SER A 20 15.31 -2.36 41.81
CA SER A 20 15.76 -2.18 43.19
C SER A 20 17.27 -2.42 43.28
N LEU A 21 18.03 -1.39 43.68
CA LEU A 21 19.45 -1.49 44.03
C LEU A 21 19.65 -2.07 45.44
N LYS A 22 18.69 -1.80 46.34
CA LYS A 22 18.62 -2.38 47.69
C LYS A 22 17.17 -2.54 48.08
N GLN A 23 16.75 -3.77 48.38
CA GLN A 23 15.38 -4.13 48.74
C GLN A 23 14.80 -3.13 49.76
N ASP A 24 13.71 -2.47 49.39
CA ASP A 24 12.94 -1.50 50.19
C ASP A 24 13.72 -0.29 50.71
N LYS A 25 14.88 0.02 50.11
CA LYS A 25 15.71 1.17 50.51
C LYS A 25 16.16 2.05 49.36
N ILE A 26 16.52 1.47 48.21
CA ILE A 26 17.05 2.22 47.07
C ILE A 26 16.52 1.62 45.78
N VAL A 27 15.85 2.45 44.98
CA VAL A 27 15.40 2.12 43.63
C VAL A 27 16.14 2.98 42.60
N GLY A 28 16.52 2.38 41.48
CA GLY A 28 16.98 3.06 40.29
C GLY A 28 15.89 3.02 39.21
N ALA A 29 15.82 4.07 38.40
CA ALA A 29 14.98 4.12 37.21
C ALA A 29 15.82 4.51 36.00
N VAL A 30 15.58 3.87 34.87
CA VAL A 30 16.15 4.23 33.57
C VAL A 30 15.02 4.65 32.65
N PHE A 31 15.16 5.84 32.09
CA PHE A 31 14.27 6.39 31.07
C PHE A 31 15.01 6.30 29.74
N ARG A 32 14.48 5.52 28.82
CA ARG A 32 15.04 5.36 27.48
C ARG A 32 14.08 5.95 26.48
N ASP A 33 14.52 7.04 25.87
CA ASP A 33 13.83 7.61 24.73
C ASP A 33 14.11 6.70 23.51
N MET A 34 13.07 6.07 22.98
CA MET A 34 13.18 5.22 21.80
C MET A 34 12.93 6.01 20.50
N TYR A 35 12.76 7.33 20.58
CA TYR A 35 12.70 8.24 19.43
C TYR A 35 14.10 8.49 18.84
N VAL A 36 14.70 7.45 18.27
CA VAL A 36 15.95 7.57 17.50
C VAL A 36 15.60 8.04 16.09
N ALA A 37 16.32 9.04 15.57
CA ALA A 37 16.07 9.67 14.25
C ALA A 37 15.99 8.67 13.08
N GLU A 38 16.61 7.50 13.21
CA GLU A 38 16.54 6.39 12.24
C GLU A 38 15.13 5.82 12.07
N VAL A 39 14.35 5.68 13.15
CA VAL A 39 12.97 5.14 13.09
C VAL A 39 12.05 6.08 12.29
N ARG A 40 12.27 7.40 12.39
CA ARG A 40 11.54 8.41 11.60
C ARG A 40 11.81 8.32 10.10
N GLN A 41 13.05 8.00 9.71
CA GLN A 41 13.40 7.86 8.29
C GLN A 41 12.75 6.61 7.70
N GLU A 42 12.80 5.47 8.40
CA GLU A 42 12.16 4.24 7.96
C GLU A 42 10.64 4.41 7.78
N GLU A 43 9.95 5.08 8.71
CA GLU A 43 8.51 5.30 8.59
C GLU A 43 8.14 6.17 7.38
N VAL A 44 8.93 7.20 7.08
CA VAL A 44 8.71 8.06 5.90
C VAL A 44 8.93 7.27 4.60
N ILE A 45 9.99 6.45 4.54
CA ILE A 45 10.26 5.59 3.38
C ILE A 45 9.14 4.56 3.18
N ASN A 46 8.65 3.94 4.27
CA ASN A 46 7.54 2.99 4.20
C ASN A 46 6.27 3.64 3.66
N ARG A 47 5.88 4.81 4.18
CA ARG A 47 4.69 5.55 3.69
C ARG A 47 4.81 5.95 2.21
N ILE A 48 6.01 6.33 1.75
CA ILE A 48 6.26 6.63 0.34
C ILE A 48 6.15 5.36 -0.50
N SER A 49 6.72 4.25 -0.03
CA SER A 49 6.65 2.95 -0.71
C SER A 49 5.19 2.48 -0.87
N ASP A 50 4.40 2.58 0.20
CA ASP A 50 2.98 2.24 0.18
C ASP A 50 2.22 3.06 -0.86
N THR A 51 2.51 4.37 -0.94
CA THR A 51 1.90 5.27 -1.94
C THR A 51 2.31 4.91 -3.37
N ILE A 52 3.56 4.47 -3.58
CA ILE A 52 4.02 3.99 -4.89
C ILE A 52 3.26 2.72 -5.28
N ASP A 53 3.14 1.76 -4.36
CA ASP A 53 2.46 0.50 -4.61
C ASP A 53 0.97 0.69 -4.90
N GLU A 54 0.29 1.58 -4.17
CA GLU A 54 -1.10 1.94 -4.44
C GLU A 54 -1.28 2.54 -5.84
N ASN A 55 -0.39 3.45 -6.23
CA ASN A 55 -0.42 4.08 -7.56
C ASN A 55 -0.12 3.08 -8.68
N LEU A 56 0.87 2.21 -8.51
CA LEU A 56 1.20 1.19 -9.50
C LEU A 56 0.02 0.22 -9.70
N LYS A 57 -0.63 -0.20 -8.62
CA LYS A 57 -1.84 -1.03 -8.68
C LYS A 57 -2.99 -0.32 -9.40
N MET A 58 -3.19 0.97 -9.13
CA MET A 58 -4.20 1.78 -9.81
C MET A 58 -3.92 1.87 -11.31
N VAL A 59 -2.68 2.16 -11.71
CA VAL A 59 -2.27 2.23 -13.12
C VAL A 59 -2.49 0.90 -13.84
N GLN A 60 -2.14 -0.22 -13.20
CA GLN A 60 -2.38 -1.55 -13.75
C GLN A 60 -3.88 -1.83 -13.96
N ASN A 61 -4.74 -1.42 -13.02
CA ASN A 61 -6.19 -1.55 -13.16
C ASN A 61 -6.72 -0.70 -14.32
N ILE A 62 -6.24 0.55 -14.45
CA ILE A 62 -6.60 1.42 -15.59
C ILE A 62 -6.18 0.76 -16.90
N ALA A 63 -4.95 0.28 -17.00
CA ALA A 63 -4.43 -0.38 -18.20
C ALA A 63 -5.24 -1.63 -18.56
N PHE A 64 -5.60 -2.45 -17.56
CA PHE A 64 -6.43 -3.63 -17.74
C PHE A 64 -7.81 -3.26 -18.31
N LEU A 65 -8.51 -2.31 -17.67
CA LEU A 65 -9.85 -1.89 -18.10
C LEU A 65 -9.83 -1.26 -19.49
N LEU A 66 -8.80 -0.47 -19.81
CA LEU A 66 -8.62 0.09 -21.14
C LEU A 66 -8.37 -1.00 -22.19
N GLY A 67 -7.52 -1.99 -21.88
CA GLY A 67 -7.25 -3.11 -22.78
C GLY A 67 -8.51 -3.95 -23.04
N GLU A 68 -9.27 -4.27 -21.99
CA GLU A 68 -10.53 -5.00 -22.11
C GLU A 68 -11.56 -4.20 -22.91
N GLY A 69 -11.75 -2.92 -22.58
CA GLY A 69 -12.68 -2.03 -23.26
C GLY A 69 -12.34 -1.84 -24.74
N ALA A 70 -11.06 -1.66 -25.07
CA ALA A 70 -10.58 -1.56 -26.44
C ALA A 70 -10.83 -2.86 -27.22
N SER A 71 -10.47 -4.03 -26.66
CA SER A 71 -10.69 -5.33 -27.31
C SER A 71 -12.18 -5.61 -27.54
N LYS A 72 -13.04 -5.28 -26.57
CA LYS A 72 -14.50 -5.41 -26.71
C LYS A 72 -15.05 -4.51 -27.81
N THR A 73 -14.58 -3.27 -27.88
CA THR A 73 -14.96 -2.31 -28.92
C THR A 73 -14.53 -2.81 -30.30
N GLU A 74 -13.30 -3.29 -30.44
CA GLU A 74 -12.77 -3.87 -31.68
C GLU A 74 -13.62 -5.06 -32.15
N LYS A 75 -13.94 -6.00 -31.25
CA LYS A 75 -14.79 -7.16 -31.58
C LYS A 75 -16.18 -6.73 -32.06
N MET A 76 -16.79 -5.74 -31.40
CA MET A 76 -18.08 -5.21 -31.81
C MET A 76 -18.01 -4.56 -33.19
N LEU A 77 -17.02 -3.70 -33.43
CA LEU A 77 -16.83 -3.06 -34.73
C LEU A 77 -16.60 -4.08 -35.85
N ASN A 78 -15.77 -5.09 -35.60
CA ASN A 78 -15.55 -6.19 -36.55
C ASN A 78 -16.84 -6.97 -36.83
N SER A 79 -17.66 -7.24 -35.81
CA SER A 79 -18.96 -7.89 -35.98
C SER A 79 -19.92 -7.05 -36.84
N ILE A 80 -19.93 -5.72 -36.65
CA ILE A 80 -20.73 -4.81 -37.49
C ILE A 80 -20.23 -4.85 -38.93
N ILE A 81 -18.91 -4.71 -39.16
CA ILE A 81 -18.30 -4.76 -40.50
C ILE A 81 -18.65 -6.06 -41.22
N GLU A 82 -18.51 -7.21 -40.56
CA GLU A 82 -18.83 -8.52 -41.15
C GLU A 82 -20.32 -8.65 -41.49
N THR A 83 -21.20 -8.11 -40.65
CA THR A 83 -22.64 -8.08 -40.93
C THR A 83 -22.94 -7.23 -42.18
N TYR A 84 -22.35 -6.04 -42.28
CA TYR A 84 -22.52 -5.17 -43.45
C TYR A 84 -21.94 -5.77 -44.72
N LYS A 85 -20.78 -6.43 -44.66
CA LYS A 85 -20.22 -7.16 -45.81
C LYS A 85 -21.17 -8.25 -46.30
N LYS A 86 -21.75 -9.04 -45.40
CA LYS A 86 -22.75 -10.07 -45.75
C LYS A 86 -24.00 -9.48 -46.39
N ILE A 87 -24.47 -8.33 -45.93
CA ILE A 87 -25.64 -7.63 -46.50
C ILE A 87 -25.33 -7.05 -47.89
N LYS A 88 -24.07 -6.73 -48.19
CA LYS A 88 -23.66 -6.18 -49.50
C LYS A 88 -23.40 -7.25 -50.57
N LEU A 89 -23.31 -8.53 -50.19
CA LEU A 89 -23.03 -9.67 -51.08
C LEU A 89 -24.24 -10.47 -51.65
N PRO A 90 -25.53 -10.16 -51.46
CA PRO A 90 -26.62 -10.95 -52.05
C PRO A 90 -26.92 -10.59 -53.53
N GLY A 91 -25.92 -10.19 -54.32
CA GLY A 91 -26.17 -9.71 -55.70
C GLY A 91 -25.02 -9.78 -56.70
N GLU A 92 -23.90 -10.45 -56.41
CA GLU A 92 -22.84 -10.71 -57.39
C GLU A 92 -22.54 -12.21 -57.52
N GLU A 93 -23.59 -13.02 -57.58
CA GLU A 93 -23.52 -14.36 -58.18
C GLU A 93 -24.56 -14.44 -59.31
N SER A 94 -24.13 -14.04 -60.50
CA SER A 94 -24.73 -14.36 -61.80
C SER A 94 -23.63 -14.44 -62.84
#